data_AF-A0ABD3WJX1-F1
#
_entry.id   AF-A0ABD3WJX1-F1
#
_cell.length_a   1.000
_cell.length_b   1.000
_cell.length_c   1.000
_cell.angle_alpha   90.00
_cell.angle_beta   90.00
_cell.angle_gamma   90.00
#
_symmetry.space_group_name_H-M   'P 1'
#
loop_
_entity.id
_entity.type
_entity.pdbx_description
1 polymer ?
#
loop_
_entity_poly.entity_id
_entity_poly.type
_entity_poly.pdbx_seq_one_letter_code
_entity_poly.pdbx_strand_id
1 'polypeptide(L)'
;MVNYCRVVGCHNRSDRETHLQYYRLPKVVKNQGEECVKLSEERRRLWLARLQQNFGGKNIENIRVCSAHFISGKRAELYQRDNPDWAPSLNMTGSAKVNSDEGAETSNLLSPQMTRFKRCERRAERKKKLLQLKVCFHCKN
;
A
#
# COMPACT_ATOMS: atom_id res chain seq x y z
N MET A 1 -10.03 12.51 6.80
CA MET A 1 -10.18 11.35 5.88
C MET A 1 -8.89 10.55 5.92
N VAL A 2 -8.94 9.23 6.09
CA VAL A 2 -7.73 8.36 6.17
C VAL A 2 -7.31 7.91 4.77
N ASN A 3 -6.04 8.08 4.42
CA ASN A 3 -5.49 7.58 3.16
C ASN A 3 -4.99 6.14 3.35
N TYR A 4 -5.34 5.27 2.41
CA TYR A 4 -4.88 3.88 2.37
C TYR A 4 -3.95 3.70 1.16
N CYS A 5 -2.79 3.07 1.38
CA CYS A 5 -1.95 2.67 0.25
C CYS A 5 -2.68 1.60 -0.58
N ARG A 6 -2.64 1.76 -1.92
CA ARG A 6 -3.33 0.87 -2.84
C ARG A 6 -2.43 -0.23 -3.41
N VAL A 7 -1.13 -0.21 -3.14
CA VAL A 7 -0.24 -1.30 -3.55
C VAL A 7 -0.69 -2.60 -2.88
N VAL A 8 -0.76 -3.69 -3.65
CA VAL A 8 -1.15 -5.02 -3.13
C VAL A 8 -0.23 -5.39 -1.97
N GLY A 9 -0.79 -5.98 -0.91
CA GLY A 9 -0.02 -6.37 0.29
C GLY A 9 0.42 -5.22 1.21
N CYS A 10 0.29 -3.96 0.78
CA CYS A 10 0.60 -2.82 1.62
C CYS A 10 -0.59 -2.48 2.55
N HIS A 11 -0.32 -2.34 3.84
CA HIS A 11 -1.32 -2.04 4.87
C HIS A 11 -1.13 -0.66 5.51
N ASN A 12 -0.27 0.16 4.90
CA ASN A 12 0.05 1.50 5.39
C ASN A 12 -1.16 2.43 5.24
N ARG A 13 -1.41 3.18 6.31
CA ARG A 13 -2.51 4.13 6.46
C ARG A 13 -2.00 5.43 7.06
N SER A 14 -2.50 6.56 6.56
CA SER A 14 -1.98 7.87 6.97
C SER A 14 -2.24 8.25 8.42
N ASP A 15 -3.18 7.58 9.11
CA ASP A 15 -3.47 7.80 10.53
C ASP A 15 -2.52 7.04 11.47
N ARG A 16 -1.88 5.97 10.99
CA ARG A 16 -0.93 5.15 11.76
C ARG A 16 0.50 5.45 11.36
N GLU A 17 0.78 5.47 10.07
CA GLU A 17 2.10 5.72 9.51
C GLU A 17 2.19 7.19 9.07
N THR A 18 2.25 8.10 10.05
CA THR A 18 2.29 9.56 9.87
C THR A 18 3.59 10.06 9.25
N HIS A 19 4.67 9.28 9.36
CA HIS A 19 5.97 9.56 8.75
C HIS A 19 5.98 9.30 7.23
N LEU A 20 4.98 8.61 6.69
CA LEU A 20 4.88 8.32 5.26
C LEU A 20 4.05 9.38 4.54
N GLN A 21 4.48 9.70 3.32
CA GLN A 21 3.72 10.54 2.41
C GLN A 21 2.83 9.67 1.54
N TYR A 22 1.63 10.16 1.19
CA TYR A 22 0.66 9.43 0.40
C TYR A 22 0.38 10.17 -0.91
N TYR A 23 0.99 9.69 -1.98
CA TYR A 23 0.93 10.32 -3.29
C TYR A 23 -0.32 9.89 -4.06
N ARG A 24 -1.01 10.86 -4.66
CA ARG A 24 -2.15 10.59 -5.54
C ARG A 24 -1.67 9.99 -6.85
N LEU A 25 -2.52 9.16 -7.46
CA LEU A 25 -2.35 8.77 -8.85
C LEU A 25 -2.20 10.04 -9.72
N PRO A 26 -1.18 10.11 -10.60
CA PRO A 26 -1.01 11.24 -11.51
C PRO A 26 -2.28 11.51 -12.32
N LYS A 27 -2.70 12.77 -12.38
CA LYS A 27 -3.76 13.23 -13.29
C LYS A 27 -3.15 13.54 -14.65
N VAL A 28 -3.94 13.35 -15.70
CA VAL A 28 -3.57 13.80 -17.04
C VAL A 28 -3.85 15.29 -17.12
N VAL A 29 -2.82 16.07 -17.42
CA VAL A 29 -2.89 17.54 -17.51
C VAL A 29 -2.99 17.89 -18.99
N LYS A 30 -4.14 18.42 -19.44
CA LYS A 30 -4.41 18.69 -20.86
C LYS A 30 -4.14 20.13 -21.29
N ASN A 31 -3.90 21.04 -20.35
CA ASN A 31 -3.88 22.49 -20.56
C ASN A 31 -2.48 23.11 -20.53
N GLN A 32 -1.40 22.32 -20.52
CA GLN A 32 -0.02 22.79 -20.38
C GLN A 32 0.86 22.41 -21.58
N GLY A 33 0.26 22.27 -22.76
CA GLY A 33 0.94 21.86 -23.98
C GLY A 33 1.04 20.34 -24.17
N GLU A 34 1.34 19.93 -25.39
CA GLU A 34 1.30 18.53 -25.83
C GLU A 34 2.28 17.62 -25.08
N GLU A 35 3.49 18.12 -24.80
CA GLU A 35 4.53 17.38 -24.08
C GLU A 35 4.07 16.99 -22.67
N CYS A 36 3.45 17.95 -21.94
CA CYS A 36 2.92 17.72 -20.60
C CYS A 36 1.76 16.71 -20.62
N VAL A 37 0.90 16.76 -21.65
CA VAL A 37 -0.16 15.76 -21.84
C VAL A 37 0.45 14.37 -21.99
N LYS A 38 1.39 14.20 -22.94
CA LYS A 38 2.06 12.92 -23.22
C LYS A 38 2.74 12.35 -21.99
N LEU A 39 3.55 13.15 -21.29
CA LEU A 39 4.26 12.71 -20.08
C LEU A 39 3.30 12.33 -18.95
N SER A 40 2.24 13.12 -18.73
CA SER A 40 1.28 12.84 -17.65
C SER A 40 0.44 11.61 -17.92
N GLU A 41 0.05 11.37 -19.18
CA GLU A 41 -0.61 10.14 -19.63
C GLU A 41 0.28 8.92 -19.45
N GLU A 42 1.52 9.00 -19.91
CA GLU A 42 2.47 7.90 -19.77
C GLU A 42 2.75 7.57 -18.30
N ARG A 43 2.99 8.58 -17.48
CA ARG A 43 3.22 8.41 -16.04
C ARG A 43 2.02 7.74 -15.37
N ARG A 44 0.81 8.18 -15.71
CA ARG A 44 -0.43 7.60 -15.18
C ARG A 44 -0.60 6.15 -15.61
N ARG A 45 -0.35 5.85 -16.89
CA ARG A 45 -0.40 4.48 -17.44
C ARG A 45 0.60 3.57 -16.72
N LEU A 46 1.83 4.04 -16.52
CA LEU A 46 2.88 3.28 -15.83
C LEU A 46 2.50 2.99 -14.38
N TRP A 47 1.98 3.97 -13.63
CA TRP A 47 1.51 3.75 -12.26
C TRP A 47 0.38 2.70 -12.20
N LEU A 48 -0.59 2.78 -13.10
CA LEU A 48 -1.70 1.81 -13.15
C LEU A 48 -1.19 0.40 -13.49
N ALA A 49 -0.26 0.29 -14.45
CA ALA A 49 0.37 -0.97 -14.81
C ALA A 49 1.13 -1.59 -13.62
N ARG A 50 1.87 -0.78 -12.85
CA ARG A 50 2.63 -1.23 -11.66
C ARG A 50 1.71 -1.71 -10.54
N LEU A 51 0.53 -1.11 -10.38
CA LEU A 51 -0.43 -1.53 -9.34
C LEU A 51 -1.13 -2.86 -9.66
N GLN A 52 -1.08 -3.33 -10.90
CA GLN A 52 -1.60 -4.63 -11.38
C GLN A 52 -3.00 -4.96 -10.84
N GLN A 53 -3.89 -3.96 -10.81
CA GLN A 53 -5.22 -4.07 -10.21
C GLN A 53 -6.30 -3.56 -11.17
N ASN A 54 -7.44 -4.24 -11.13
CA ASN A 54 -8.64 -3.76 -11.79
C ASN A 54 -9.32 -2.66 -10.95
N PHE A 55 -9.26 -1.44 -11.47
CA PHE A 55 -9.89 -0.26 -10.88
C PHE A 55 -11.29 0.05 -11.44
N GLY A 56 -11.84 -0.84 -12.28
CA GLY A 56 -13.20 -0.70 -12.82
C GLY A 56 -14.24 -0.44 -11.71
N GLY A 57 -15.09 0.56 -11.92
CA GLY A 57 -16.14 0.97 -10.97
C GLY A 57 -15.66 1.68 -9.70
N LYS A 58 -14.35 1.91 -9.52
CA LYS A 58 -13.80 2.62 -8.35
C LYS A 58 -13.39 4.04 -8.72
N ASN A 59 -13.45 4.95 -7.75
CA ASN A 59 -12.94 6.30 -7.92
C ASN A 59 -11.39 6.27 -8.02
N ILE A 60 -10.89 6.30 -9.26
CA ILE A 60 -9.47 6.27 -9.61
C ILE A 60 -8.71 7.46 -8.99
N GLU A 61 -9.38 8.59 -8.74
CA GLU A 61 -8.77 9.79 -8.16
C GLU A 61 -8.43 9.65 -6.68
N ASN A 62 -9.05 8.69 -5.99
CA ASN A 62 -8.78 8.38 -4.59
C ASN A 62 -7.68 7.35 -4.39
N ILE A 63 -7.08 6.84 -5.47
CA ILE A 63 -5.92 5.94 -5.38
C ILE A 63 -4.73 6.71 -4.79
N ARG A 64 -4.11 6.11 -3.77
CA ARG A 64 -2.90 6.61 -3.11
C ARG A 64 -1.84 5.53 -3.06
N VAL A 65 -0.58 5.95 -3.16
CA VAL A 65 0.60 5.09 -2.96
C VAL A 65 1.48 5.75 -1.91
N CYS A 66 1.90 5.01 -0.88
CA CYS A 66 2.76 5.56 0.16
C CYS A 66 4.23 5.70 -0.31
N SER A 67 4.97 6.59 0.33
CA SER A 67 6.39 6.88 0.03
C SER A 67 7.30 5.66 0.09
N ALA A 68 6.95 4.62 0.87
CA ALA A 68 7.73 3.38 0.98
C ALA A 68 7.88 2.60 -0.35
N HIS A 69 7.16 2.97 -1.41
CA HIS A 69 7.27 2.36 -2.73
C HIS A 69 8.20 3.11 -3.70
N PHE A 70 8.88 4.14 -3.20
CA PHE A 70 9.88 4.95 -3.91
C PHE A 70 11.22 4.82 -3.19
N ILE A 71 12.32 4.74 -3.94
CA ILE A 71 13.69 4.58 -3.48
C ILE A 71 14.10 5.75 -2.59
N SER A 72 13.88 6.98 -3.03
CA SER A 72 14.15 8.18 -2.22
C SER A 72 13.07 8.47 -1.16
N GLY A 73 12.01 7.67 -1.11
CA GLY A 73 10.82 7.97 -0.32
C GLY A 73 9.99 9.14 -0.87
N LYS A 74 10.32 9.67 -2.05
CA LYS A 74 9.57 10.74 -2.72
C LYS A 74 9.33 10.38 -4.18
N ARG A 75 8.20 10.83 -4.73
CA ARG A 75 7.95 10.73 -6.16
C ARG A 75 8.77 11.78 -6.91
N ALA A 76 9.33 11.43 -8.06
CA ALA A 76 10.02 12.40 -8.92
C ALA A 76 9.05 13.41 -9.56
N GLU A 77 9.60 14.49 -10.13
CA GLU A 77 8.79 15.47 -10.87
C GLU A 77 8.29 14.92 -12.21
N LEU A 78 7.33 15.61 -12.84
CA LEU A 78 6.73 15.12 -14.10
C LEU A 78 7.77 15.00 -15.24
N TYR A 79 8.62 16.01 -15.40
CA TYR A 79 9.62 16.06 -16.47
C TYR A 79 10.87 15.21 -16.21
N GLN A 80 11.04 14.68 -15.00
CA GLN A 80 12.16 13.79 -14.63
C GLN A 80 11.83 12.34 -14.99
N ARG A 81 11.61 12.07 -16.27
CA ARG A 81 11.18 10.76 -16.79
C ARG A 81 12.15 9.62 -16.44
N ASP A 82 13.45 9.90 -16.48
CA ASP A 82 14.51 8.90 -16.28
C ASP A 82 14.79 8.60 -14.80
N ASN A 83 14.12 9.32 -13.88
CA ASN A 83 14.29 9.08 -12.46
C ASN A 83 13.63 7.74 -12.06
N PRO A 84 14.32 6.85 -11.33
CA PRO A 84 13.75 5.58 -10.90
C PRO A 84 12.50 5.74 -9.99
N ASP A 85 12.34 6.90 -9.35
CA ASP A 85 11.18 7.28 -8.53
C ASP A 85 10.06 7.99 -9.33
N TRP A 86 10.14 7.98 -10.66
CA TRP A 86 9.07 8.52 -11.50
C TRP A 86 7.78 7.70 -11.36
N ALA A 87 7.89 6.41 -11.09
CA ALA A 87 6.80 5.50 -10.76
C ALA A 87 7.17 4.59 -9.57
N PRO A 88 6.18 4.13 -8.78
CA PRO A 88 6.45 3.23 -7.67
C PRO A 88 7.02 1.89 -8.19
N SER A 89 8.12 1.48 -7.60
CA SER A 89 8.94 0.35 -8.05
C SER A 89 9.24 -0.65 -6.94
N LEU A 90 9.36 -0.19 -5.69
CA LEU A 90 9.70 -1.04 -4.56
C LEU A 90 8.49 -1.80 -4.00
N ASN A 91 8.70 -3.07 -3.65
CA ASN A 91 7.71 -3.92 -2.96
C ASN A 91 6.34 -3.97 -3.65
N MET A 92 6.31 -3.82 -4.98
CA MET A 92 5.12 -3.99 -5.80
C MET A 92 4.85 -5.50 -5.91
N THR A 93 3.88 -6.01 -5.16
CA THR A 93 3.60 -7.47 -5.15
C THR A 93 3.28 -7.94 -6.58
N GLY A 94 4.06 -8.91 -7.08
CA GLY A 94 3.95 -9.42 -8.46
C GLY A 94 5.24 -9.35 -9.27
N SER A 95 6.26 -8.61 -8.83
CA SER A 95 7.62 -8.79 -9.35
C SER A 95 8.13 -10.13 -8.84
N ALA A 96 8.12 -11.15 -9.69
CA ALA A 96 8.87 -12.38 -9.45
C ALA A 96 10.25 -11.99 -8.93
N LYS A 97 10.62 -12.50 -7.76
CA LYS A 97 11.95 -12.28 -7.19
C LYS A 97 12.95 -12.79 -8.23
N VAL A 98 13.63 -11.88 -8.91
CA VAL A 98 14.88 -12.24 -9.56
C VAL A 98 15.85 -12.36 -8.40
N ASN A 99 16.26 -13.59 -8.13
CA ASN A 99 17.17 -13.92 -7.04
C ASN A 99 18.48 -13.17 -7.25
N SER A 100 18.75 -12.17 -6.41
CA SER A 100 20.10 -11.84 -6.01
C SER A 100 20.28 -12.43 -4.62
N ASP A 101 21.12 -13.45 -4.54
CA ASP A 101 21.55 -14.11 -3.32
C ASP A 101 21.90 -13.11 -2.21
N GLU A 102 21.56 -13.51 -0.98
CA GLU A 102 22.22 -13.24 0.32
C GLU A 102 21.15 -13.31 1.44
N GLY A 103 21.07 -14.48 2.07
CA GLY A 103 20.74 -14.70 3.49
C GLY A 103 19.42 -14.20 4.07
N ALA A 104 18.36 -15.03 4.01
CA ALA A 104 17.39 -15.15 5.10
C ALA A 104 16.55 -16.43 4.95
N GLU A 105 16.73 -17.35 5.90
CA GLU A 105 16.08 -18.65 5.98
C GLU A 105 14.55 -18.54 5.88
N THR A 106 14.01 -19.10 4.80
CA THR A 106 12.58 -19.31 4.61
C THR A 106 12.18 -20.66 5.19
N SER A 107 11.48 -20.66 6.32
CA SER A 107 10.44 -21.67 6.54
C SER A 107 9.22 -20.99 7.14
N ASN A 108 8.22 -20.75 6.30
CA ASN A 108 6.80 -20.64 6.63
C ASN A 108 6.03 -20.25 5.36
N LEU A 109 5.97 -21.20 4.42
CA LEU A 109 4.99 -21.18 3.34
C LEU A 109 3.61 -21.55 3.92
N LEU A 110 2.58 -20.91 3.37
CA LEU A 110 1.14 -21.06 3.65
C LEU A 110 0.62 -20.33 4.91
N SER A 111 0.48 -19.01 4.81
CA SER A 111 -0.52 -18.30 5.60
C SER A 111 -1.91 -18.78 5.16
N PRO A 112 -2.73 -19.43 6.00
CA PRO A 112 -4.09 -19.78 5.61
C PRO A 112 -4.83 -18.47 5.37
N GLN A 113 -5.50 -18.31 4.23
CA GLN A 113 -6.39 -17.18 3.98
C GLN A 113 -7.44 -17.12 5.10
N MET A 114 -7.17 -16.28 6.10
CA MET A 114 -8.02 -16.13 7.26
C MET A 114 -9.33 -15.47 6.84
N THR A 115 -10.39 -16.26 6.81
CA THR A 115 -11.73 -15.77 6.49
C THR A 115 -12.14 -14.66 7.44
N ARG A 116 -13.02 -13.77 6.97
CA ARG A 116 -13.54 -12.65 7.76
C ARG A 116 -14.18 -13.14 9.06
N PHE A 117 -14.85 -14.29 9.01
CA PHE A 117 -15.49 -14.95 10.14
C PHE A 117 -14.49 -15.34 11.25
N LYS A 118 -13.45 -16.13 10.92
CA LYS A 118 -12.42 -16.57 11.89
C LYS A 118 -11.67 -15.41 12.53
N ARG A 119 -11.53 -14.28 11.82
CA ARG A 119 -10.95 -13.04 12.39
C ARG A 119 -11.86 -12.37 13.42
N CYS A 120 -13.17 -12.35 13.19
CA CYS A 120 -14.13 -11.82 14.15
C CYS A 120 -14.18 -12.65 15.43
N GLU A 121 -14.18 -13.99 15.32
CA GLU A 121 -14.18 -14.89 16.49
C GLU A 121 -12.97 -14.66 17.38
N ARG A 122 -11.75 -14.62 16.82
CA ARG A 122 -10.53 -14.36 17.62
C ARG A 122 -10.56 -13.01 18.33
N ARG A 123 -11.16 -11.98 17.73
CA ARG A 123 -11.34 -10.67 18.39
C ARG A 123 -12.34 -10.77 19.54
N ALA A 124 -13.44 -11.49 19.35
CA ALA A 124 -14.45 -11.71 20.38
C ALA A 124 -13.87 -12.51 21.56
N GLU A 125 -13.10 -13.57 21.30
CA GLU A 125 -12.41 -14.35 22.32
C GLU A 125 -11.39 -13.53 23.10
N ARG A 126 -10.54 -12.73 22.42
CA ARG A 126 -9.62 -11.82 23.10
C ARG A 126 -10.36 -10.82 23.99
N LYS A 127 -11.49 -10.29 23.53
CA LYS A 127 -12.33 -9.37 24.32
C LYS A 127 -12.94 -10.09 25.53
N LYS A 128 -13.45 -11.32 25.37
CA LYS A 128 -13.94 -12.16 26.48
C LYS A 128 -12.84 -12.44 27.50
N LYS A 129 -11.65 -12.84 27.05
CA LYS A 129 -10.50 -13.10 27.93
C LYS A 129 -10.06 -11.85 28.69
N LEU A 130 -10.05 -10.69 28.04
CA LEU A 130 -9.72 -9.41 28.67
C LEU A 130 -10.79 -8.98 29.69
N LEU A 131 -12.07 -9.18 29.39
CA LEU A 131 -13.18 -8.94 30.32
C LEU A 131 -13.07 -9.88 31.53
N GLN A 132 -12.79 -11.16 31.31
CA GLN A 132 -12.62 -12.14 32.39
C GLN A 132 -11.43 -11.78 33.29
N LEU A 133 -10.30 -11.34 32.71
CA LEU A 133 -9.16 -10.85 33.49
C LEU A 133 -9.52 -9.62 34.33
N LYS A 134 -10.32 -8.70 33.78
CA LYS A 134 -10.79 -7.50 34.49
C LYS A 134 -11.74 -7.83 35.64
N VAL A 135 -12.60 -8.84 35.47
CA VAL A 135 -13.49 -9.33 36.54
C VAL A 135 -12.69 -9.99 37.67
N CYS A 136 -11.65 -10.76 37.35
CA CYS A 136 -10.77 -11.36 38.37
C CYS A 136 -10.00 -10.34 39.22
N PHE A 137 -9.76 -9.12 38.72
CA PHE A 137 -9.13 -8.04 39.48
C PHE A 137 -10.08 -7.35 40.48
N HIS A 138 -11.40 -7.50 40.34
CA HIS A 138 -12.38 -6.82 41.19
C HIS A 138 -12.80 -7.62 42.43
N CYS A 139 -12.34 -8.87 42.58
CA CYS A 139 -12.74 -9.76 43.67
C CYS A 139 -11.61 -10.04 44.70
N LYS A 140 -10.54 -9.22 44.70
CA LYS A 140 -9.38 -9.34 45.61
C LYS A 140 -9.17 -8.14 46.54
N ASN A 141 -10.22 -7.35 46.80
CA ASN A 141 -10.26 -6.40 47.92
C ASN A 141 -11.43 -6.75 48.83
#